data_AF-A0A1Y4FR89-F1
#
_entry.id   AF-A0A1Y4FR89-F1
#
_cell.length_a   1.000
_cell.length_b   1.000
_cell.length_c   1.000
_cell.angle_alpha   90.00
_cell.angle_beta   90.00
_cell.angle_gamma   90.00
#
_symmetry.space_group_name_H-M   'P 1'
#
loop_
_entity.id
_entity.type
_entity.pdbx_description
1 polymer ?
#
loop_
_entity_poly.entity_id
_entity_poly.type
_entity_poly.pdbx_seq_one_letter_code
_entity_poly.pdbx_strand_id
1 'polypeptide(L)'
;MDVYEAIDRMRELSRLRIPFSFSFMSYSIARRKSEGIVTVCRARLCKQNRKERNRYSDYMLNYIDLDTGKQASCWQPLLLTFNDNELQLK
;
A
#
# COMPACT_ATOMS: atom_id res chain seq x y z
N MET A 1 -15.00 -4.27 -1.55
CA MET A 1 -14.50 -4.23 -0.16
C MET A 1 -14.17 -2.79 0.19
N ASP A 2 -14.29 -2.36 1.45
CA ASP A 2 -13.94 -0.99 1.84
C ASP A 2 -12.41 -0.80 1.96
N VAL A 3 -11.91 0.42 1.69
CA VAL A 3 -10.47 0.72 1.76
C VAL A 3 -9.91 0.53 3.17
N TYR A 4 -10.63 0.94 4.21
CA TYR A 4 -10.16 0.77 5.59
C TYR A 4 -10.11 -0.71 5.98
N GLU A 5 -11.13 -1.47 5.59
CA GLU A 5 -11.19 -2.93 5.78
C GLU A 5 -10.00 -3.63 5.08
N ALA A 6 -9.67 -3.21 3.86
CA ALA A 6 -8.52 -3.72 3.12
C ALA A 6 -7.21 -3.46 3.87
N ILE A 7 -7.02 -2.25 4.40
CA ILE A 7 -5.81 -1.85 5.11
C ILE A 7 -5.63 -2.68 6.39
N ASP A 8 -6.71 -2.89 7.14
CA ASP A 8 -6.64 -3.71 8.35
C ASP A 8 -6.31 -5.17 8.02
N ARG A 9 -6.86 -5.70 6.93
CA ARG A 9 -6.50 -7.04 6.45
C ARG A 9 -5.06 -7.13 5.98
N MET A 10 -4.55 -6.12 5.26
CA MET A 10 -3.13 -6.05 4.86
C MET A 10 -2.20 -6.05 6.08
N ARG A 11 -2.55 -5.32 7.15
CA ARG A 11 -1.79 -5.29 8.41
C ARG A 11 -1.80 -6.66 9.10
N GLU A 12 -2.95 -7.32 9.16
CA GLU A 12 -3.09 -8.63 9.75
C GLU A 12 -2.25 -9.68 9.01
N LEU A 13 -2.39 -9.77 7.68
CA LEU A 13 -1.60 -10.69 6.85
C LEU A 13 -0.10 -10.44 7.00
N SER A 14 0.31 -9.17 7.07
CA SER A 14 1.71 -8.80 7.28
C SER A 14 2.24 -9.27 8.63
N ARG A 15 1.43 -9.18 9.70
CA ARG A 15 1.77 -9.70 11.03
C ARG A 15 1.93 -11.22 11.00
N LEU A 16 1.09 -11.91 10.25
CA LEU A 16 1.15 -13.36 10.03
C LEU A 16 2.25 -13.78 9.03
N ARG A 17 2.97 -12.81 8.43
CA ARG A 17 3.94 -13.02 7.35
C ARG A 17 3.35 -13.71 6.10
N ILE A 18 2.04 -13.57 5.89
CA ILE A 18 1.35 -14.05 4.71
C ILE A 18 1.41 -12.95 3.63
N PRO A 19 1.95 -13.22 2.43
CA PRO A 19 1.97 -12.25 1.35
C PRO A 19 0.57 -12.03 0.77
N PHE A 20 0.33 -10.84 0.23
CA PHE A 20 -0.93 -10.49 -0.44
C PHE A 20 -0.65 -9.71 -1.73
N SER A 21 -1.63 -9.71 -2.64
CA SER A 21 -1.59 -8.89 -3.84
C SER A 21 -2.42 -7.63 -3.66
N PHE A 22 -2.00 -6.53 -4.28
CA PHE A 22 -2.77 -5.31 -4.31
C PHE A 22 -2.36 -4.43 -5.49
N SER A 23 -3.21 -3.50 -5.87
CA SER A 23 -2.88 -2.47 -6.86
C SER A 23 -3.25 -1.08 -6.38
N PHE A 24 -2.54 -0.08 -6.89
CA PHE A 24 -2.76 1.32 -6.53
C PHE A 24 -2.36 2.26 -7.68
N MET A 25 -2.93 3.45 -7.71
CA MET A 25 -2.47 4.52 -8.59
C MET A 25 -1.19 5.14 -8.00
N SER A 26 -0.08 5.09 -8.74
CA SER A 26 1.15 5.77 -8.31
C SER A 26 0.94 7.29 -8.33
N TYR A 27 1.46 7.98 -7.32
CA TYR A 27 1.42 9.44 -7.29
C TYR A 27 2.59 10.02 -6.50
N SER A 28 3.31 10.96 -7.14
CA SER A 28 4.35 11.76 -6.51
C SER A 28 3.85 13.18 -6.29
N ILE A 29 3.63 13.56 -5.02
CA ILE A 29 3.25 14.94 -4.66
C ILE A 29 4.32 15.95 -5.14
N ALA A 30 5.60 15.63 -4.95
CA ALA A 30 6.70 16.52 -5.30
C ALA A 30 6.76 16.81 -6.81
N ARG A 31 6.50 15.79 -7.64
CA ARG A 31 6.54 15.91 -9.12
C ARG A 31 5.18 16.24 -9.73
N ARG A 32 4.11 16.26 -8.92
CA ARG A 32 2.70 16.36 -9.35
C ARG A 32 2.36 15.43 -10.53
N LYS A 33 2.91 14.21 -10.50
CA LYS A 33 2.80 13.24 -11.61
C LYS A 33 2.46 11.85 -11.10
N SER A 34 1.65 11.15 -11.88
CA SER A 34 1.40 9.71 -11.77
C SER A 34 2.19 8.97 -12.86
N GLU A 35 2.72 7.80 -12.52
CA GLU A 35 3.31 6.86 -13.48
C GLU A 35 2.32 5.74 -13.86
N GLY A 36 1.05 5.88 -13.46
CA GLY A 36 -0.02 4.92 -13.73
C GLY A 36 -0.25 3.94 -12.59
N ILE A 37 -0.96 2.86 -12.91
CA ILE A 37 -1.34 1.79 -11.97
C ILE A 37 -0.12 0.91 -11.70
N VAL A 38 0.14 0.64 -10.43
CA VAL A 38 1.16 -0.30 -9.96
C VAL A 38 0.46 -1.49 -9.34
N THR A 39 0.81 -2.69 -9.82
CA THR A 39 0.32 -3.96 -9.28
C THR A 39 1.47 -4.70 -8.62
N VAL A 40 1.24 -5.17 -7.40
CA VAL A 40 2.21 -5.95 -6.62
C VAL A 40 1.58 -7.29 -6.28
N CYS A 41 2.19 -8.38 -6.72
CA CYS A 41 1.64 -9.73 -6.54
C CYS A 41 1.93 -10.29 -5.15
N ARG A 42 3.13 -10.04 -4.61
CA ARG A 42 3.58 -10.59 -3.32
C ARG A 42 4.12 -9.50 -2.43
N ALA A 43 3.21 -8.74 -1.83
CA ALA A 43 3.54 -7.65 -0.92
C ALA A 43 3.50 -8.07 0.55
N ARG A 44 4.24 -7.33 1.38
CA ARG A 44 4.08 -7.32 2.85
C ARG A 44 4.28 -5.91 3.38
N LEU A 45 3.44 -5.46 4.31
CA LEU A 45 3.61 -4.17 4.95
C LEU A 45 4.82 -4.17 5.89
N CYS A 46 5.56 -3.07 5.85
CA CYS A 46 6.67 -2.77 6.73
C CYS A 46 6.21 -1.93 7.92
N LYS A 47 7.03 -1.90 8.97
CA LYS A 47 6.80 -1.00 10.12
C LYS A 47 6.79 0.45 9.61
N GLN A 48 5.77 1.23 9.96
CA GLN A 48 5.72 2.64 9.58
C GLN A 48 6.91 3.39 10.19
N ASN A 49 7.45 4.34 9.41
CA ASN A 49 8.46 5.27 9.91
C ASN A 49 7.82 6.21 10.95
N ARG A 50 8.59 6.61 11.96
CA ARG A 50 8.13 7.55 13.00
C ARG A 50 7.63 8.86 12.38
N LYS A 51 6.54 9.41 12.92
CA LYS A 51 5.86 10.64 12.43
C LYS A 51 6.78 11.84 12.25
N GLU A 52 7.82 11.95 13.09
CA GLU A 52 8.83 13.01 13.05
C GLU A 52 9.54 13.16 11.69
N ARG A 53 9.60 12.10 10.86
CA ARG A 53 10.27 12.13 9.54
C ARG A 53 9.33 12.40 8.36
N ASN A 54 8.02 12.20 8.49
CA ASN A 54 7.09 12.38 7.39
C ASN A 54 5.69 12.76 7.89
N ARG A 55 5.26 13.99 7.58
CA ARG A 55 3.93 14.54 7.89
C ARG A 55 2.79 13.68 7.33
N TYR A 56 3.04 12.92 6.26
CA TYR A 56 2.04 12.09 5.61
C TYR A 56 2.12 10.60 5.99
N SER A 57 2.93 10.25 6.99
CA SER A 57 3.12 8.85 7.43
C SER A 57 1.81 8.15 7.78
N ASP A 58 0.82 8.88 8.31
CA ASP A 58 -0.51 8.35 8.64
C ASP A 58 -1.30 7.90 7.40
N TYR A 59 -1.03 8.48 6.23
CA TYR A 59 -1.72 8.19 4.96
C TYR A 59 -0.91 7.30 4.00
N MET A 60 0.30 6.91 4.41
CA MET A 60 1.19 6.08 3.60
C MET A 60 1.30 4.67 4.16
N LEU A 61 1.32 3.69 3.26
CA LEU A 61 1.66 2.30 3.56
C LEU A 61 3.04 2.02 2.99
N ASN A 62 3.98 1.65 3.85
CA ASN A 62 5.27 1.13 3.42
C ASN A 62 5.13 -0.36 3.21
N TYR A 63 5.62 -0.86 2.09
CA TYR A 63 5.59 -2.28 1.77
C TYR A 63 6.93 -2.73 1.19
N ILE A 64 7.18 -4.03 1.27
CA ILE A 64 8.22 -4.71 0.51
C ILE A 64 7.55 -5.60 -0.52
N ASP A 65 7.99 -5.49 -1.76
CA ASP A 65 7.71 -6.46 -2.80
C ASP A 65 8.67 -7.65 -2.62
N LEU A 66 8.11 -8.83 -2.34
CA LEU A 66 8.88 -10.03 -2.07
C LEU A 66 9.43 -10.69 -3.34
N ASP A 67 8.92 -10.33 -4.53
CA ASP A 67 9.44 -10.83 -5.79
C ASP A 67 10.70 -10.06 -6.21
N THR A 68 10.73 -8.74 -5.99
CA THR A 68 11.89 -7.89 -6.34
C THR A 68 12.80 -7.57 -5.14
N GLY A 69 12.35 -7.81 -3.91
CA GLY A 69 13.03 -7.40 -2.68
C GLY A 69 13.03 -5.89 -2.43
N LYS A 70 12.35 -5.09 -3.27
CA LYS A 70 12.36 -3.63 -3.19
C LYS A 70 11.36 -3.14 -2.16
N GLN A 71 11.78 -2.16 -1.35
CA GLN A 71 10.88 -1.42 -0.48
C GLN A 71 10.31 -0.21 -1.22
N ALA A 72 9.02 0.00 -1.06
CA ALA A 72 8.29 1.10 -1.67
C ALA A 72 7.17 1.56 -0.74
N SER A 73 6.48 2.62 -1.16
CA SER A 73 5.34 3.15 -0.41
C SER A 73 4.19 3.47 -1.36
N CYS A 74 2.96 3.29 -0.87
CA CYS A 74 1.75 3.71 -1.56
C CYS A 74 0.89 4.60 -0.66
N TRP A 75 0.01 5.37 -1.30
CA TRP A 75 -0.99 6.19 -0.61
C TRP A 75 -2.23 5.35 -0.33
N GLN A 76 -2.70 5.36 0.92
CA GLN A 76 -3.91 4.63 1.32
C GLN A 76 -5.14 5.01 0.46
N PRO A 77 -5.40 6.30 0.14
CA PRO A 77 -6.56 6.67 -0.68
C PRO A 77 -6.45 6.27 -2.14
N LEU A 78 -5.27 5.85 -2.62
CA LEU A 78 -5.04 5.48 -4.01
C LEU A 78 -5.04 3.97 -4.23
N LEU A 79 -5.44 3.19 -3.23
CA LEU A 79 -5.62 1.75 -3.35
C LEU A 79 -6.81 1.47 -4.29
N LEU A 80 -6.61 0.52 -5.21
CA LEU A 80 -7.59 0.15 -6.22
C LEU A 80 -8.10 -1.27 -6.00
N THR A 81 -7.19 -2.23 -5.77
CA THR A 81 -7.55 -3.63 -5.52
C THR A 81 -6.74 -4.24 -4.38
N PHE A 82 -7.32 -5.25 -3.73
CA PHE A 82 -6.64 -6.10 -2.75
C PHE A 82 -7.07 -7.56 -2.95
N ASN A 83 -6.13 -8.48 -3.16
CA ASN A 83 -6.39 -9.90 -3.44
C ASN A 83 -7.55 -10.08 -4.44
N ASP A 84 -7.43 -9.44 -5.60
CA ASP A 84 -8.43 -9.46 -6.69
C ASP A 84 -9.80 -8.84 -6.37
N ASN A 85 -9.98 -8.25 -5.18
CA ASN A 85 -11.18 -7.52 -4.81
C ASN A 85 -11.00 -6.02 -5.12
N GLU A 86 -11.94 -5.45 -5.87
CA GLU A 86 -12.01 -4.01 -6.11
C GLU A 86 -12.41 -3.27 -4.82
N LEU A 87 -11.71 -2.16 -4.56
CA LEU A 87 -11.90 -1.33 -3.38
C LEU A 87 -12.85 -0.18 -3.69
N GLN A 88 -13.72 0.11 -2.73
CA GLN A 88 -14.61 1.26 -2.79
C GLN A 88 -14.25 2.27 -1.71
N LEU A 89 -14.20 3.54 -2.09
CA LEU A 89 -14.14 4.66 -1.17
C LEU A 89 -15.58 4.98 -0.74
N LYS A 90 -15.93 4.68 0.50
CA LYS A 90 -17.21 5.06 1.11
C LYS A 90 -17.11 6.39 1.84
#